data_AF-F1C911-F1
#
_entry.id   AF-F1C911-F1
#
_cell.length_a   1.000
_cell.length_b   1.000
_cell.length_c   1.000
_cell.angle_alpha   90.00
_cell.angle_beta   90.00
_cell.angle_gamma   90.00
#
_symmetry.space_group_name_H-M   'P 1'
#
loop_
_entity.id
_entity.type
_entity.pdbx_description
1 polymer ?
#
loop_
_entity_poly.entity_id
_entity_poly.type
_entity_poly.pdbx_seq_one_letter_code
_entity_poly.pdbx_strand_id
1 'polypeptide(L)'
;LGTSYPPSAGSFESKLESLMEPLLALLSQSDSPFFINAYPYFAYKADTSQISLDYVLFEPNAGVVDSNSNTRYNNMLYAQVDAVYSALSALGYPNLEVIVSETGWPSMGDADEAGATLQNAQTYNGNLFQLLAQNKGTPLKPNVVLQAYLFALFNEDMKPGPTSERNYGLFQPNGIAVYNVGLTGTLSTGSTRTVSSGYPTASADTPSYHISFAR
;
A
#
# COMPACT_ATOMS: atom_id res chain seq x y z
N LEU A 1 10.88 -7.19 9.19
CA LEU A 1 11.78 -6.31 9.97
C LEU A 1 11.92 -6.91 11.36
N GLY A 2 13.09 -6.79 11.99
CA GLY A 2 13.28 -7.19 13.40
C GLY A 2 12.82 -6.09 14.36
N THR A 3 13.02 -4.83 13.95
CA THR A 3 12.50 -3.64 14.62
C THR A 3 11.83 -2.75 13.60
N SER A 4 10.65 -2.22 13.91
CA SER A 4 9.90 -1.29 13.06
C SER A 4 9.31 -0.10 13.81
N TYR A 5 9.39 -0.09 15.15
CA TYR A 5 8.94 1.02 15.99
C TYR A 5 10.02 1.44 17.00
N PRO A 6 10.30 2.76 17.13
CA PRO A 6 9.83 3.81 16.24
C PRO A 6 10.44 3.65 14.83
N PRO A 7 9.85 4.20 13.75
CA PRO A 7 10.34 3.99 12.38
C PRO A 7 11.84 4.25 12.17
N SER A 8 12.38 5.28 12.81
CA SER A 8 13.81 5.61 12.78
C SER A 8 14.74 4.52 13.31
N ALA A 9 14.22 3.59 14.14
CA ALA A 9 14.95 2.43 14.67
C ALA A 9 14.78 1.18 13.80
N GLY A 10 14.20 1.31 12.60
CA GLY A 10 13.96 0.22 11.68
C GLY A 10 15.23 -0.59 11.41
N SER A 11 15.12 -1.92 11.53
CA SER A 11 16.21 -2.85 11.23
C SER A 11 15.68 -4.18 10.71
N PHE A 12 16.48 -4.86 9.89
CA PHE A 12 16.19 -6.24 9.52
C PHE A 12 16.34 -7.17 10.74
N GLU A 13 15.72 -8.35 10.69
CA GLU A 13 15.98 -9.36 11.72
C GLU A 13 17.45 -9.77 11.64
N SER A 14 18.15 -9.82 12.77
CA SER A 14 19.59 -10.11 12.81
C SER A 14 19.98 -11.41 12.08
N LYS A 15 19.14 -12.45 12.17
CA LYS A 15 19.33 -13.72 11.46
C LYS A 15 19.22 -13.62 9.93
N LEU A 16 18.64 -12.54 9.41
CA LEU A 16 18.46 -12.28 7.98
C LEU A 16 19.49 -11.29 7.43
N GLU A 17 20.24 -10.57 8.26
CA GLU A 17 21.20 -9.54 7.79
C GLU A 17 22.22 -10.11 6.80
N SER A 18 22.76 -11.30 7.06
CA SER A 18 23.71 -11.98 6.17
C SER A 18 23.11 -12.38 4.81
N LEU A 19 21.79 -12.54 4.73
CA LEU A 19 21.06 -12.75 3.47
C LEU A 19 20.72 -11.43 2.79
N MET A 20 20.41 -10.39 3.58
CA MET A 20 20.02 -9.08 3.08
C MET A 20 21.19 -8.36 2.42
N GLU A 21 22.38 -8.35 3.01
CA GLU A 21 23.54 -7.63 2.48
C GLU A 21 23.84 -7.92 0.99
N PRO A 22 23.99 -9.17 0.53
CA PRO A 22 24.26 -9.45 -0.89
C PRO A 22 23.06 -9.09 -1.80
N LEU A 23 21.83 -9.23 -1.31
CA LEU A 23 20.63 -8.82 -2.05
C LEU A 23 20.61 -7.30 -2.26
N LEU A 24 20.83 -6.53 -1.20
CA LEU A 24 20.85 -5.06 -1.26
C LEU A 24 22.01 -4.56 -2.12
N ALA A 25 23.16 -5.22 -2.06
CA ALA A 25 24.29 -4.93 -2.95
C ALA A 25 23.92 -5.11 -4.42
N LEU A 26 23.22 -6.20 -4.76
CA LEU A 26 22.75 -6.46 -6.12
C LEU A 26 21.74 -5.40 -6.60
N LEU A 27 20.75 -5.08 -5.77
CA LEU A 27 19.74 -4.08 -6.09
C LEU A 27 20.37 -2.70 -6.30
N SER A 28 21.32 -2.33 -5.44
CA SER A 28 22.04 -1.05 -5.53
C SER A 28 22.89 -0.97 -6.80
N GLN A 29 23.60 -2.04 -7.17
CA GLN A 29 24.42 -2.09 -8.39
C GLN A 29 23.60 -2.07 -9.69
N SER A 30 22.34 -2.50 -9.62
CA SER A 30 21.45 -2.61 -10.79
C SER A 30 20.40 -1.49 -10.84
N ASP A 31 20.50 -0.48 -9.97
CA ASP A 31 19.52 0.59 -9.80
C ASP A 31 18.07 0.06 -9.67
N SER A 32 17.93 -1.10 -9.00
CA SER A 32 16.63 -1.77 -8.81
C SER A 32 16.03 -1.41 -7.44
N PRO A 33 14.70 -1.21 -7.37
CA PRO A 33 14.02 -0.89 -6.11
C PRO A 33 13.94 -2.10 -5.18
N PHE A 34 13.76 -1.82 -3.90
CA PHE A 34 13.44 -2.79 -2.86
C PHE A 34 11.91 -2.85 -2.67
N PHE A 35 11.29 -3.95 -3.07
CA PHE A 35 9.85 -4.14 -2.96
C PHE A 35 9.45 -4.65 -1.58
N ILE A 36 8.36 -4.09 -1.02
CA ILE A 36 7.79 -4.52 0.25
C ILE A 36 6.28 -4.70 0.18
N ASN A 37 5.76 -5.69 0.89
CA ASN A 37 4.35 -5.79 1.19
C ASN A 37 4.10 -5.08 2.53
N ALA A 38 3.23 -4.06 2.55
CA ALA A 38 3.00 -3.21 3.71
C ALA A 38 1.50 -3.08 3.98
N TYR A 39 1.03 -3.61 5.11
CA TYR A 39 -0.38 -3.66 5.45
C TYR A 39 -0.65 -3.04 6.82
N PRO A 40 -1.12 -1.78 6.89
CA PRO A 40 -1.62 -1.17 8.12
C PRO A 40 -2.73 -1.99 8.79
N TYR A 41 -3.54 -2.70 7.99
CA TYR A 41 -4.60 -3.59 8.48
C TYR A 41 -4.11 -4.60 9.52
N PHE A 42 -2.99 -5.31 9.26
CA PHE A 42 -2.51 -6.33 10.20
C PHE A 42 -2.04 -5.75 11.52
N ALA A 43 -1.44 -4.55 11.50
CA ALA A 43 -1.06 -3.86 12.73
C ALA A 43 -2.30 -3.47 13.53
N TYR A 44 -3.32 -2.90 12.89
CA TYR A 44 -4.59 -2.56 13.53
C TYR A 44 -5.28 -3.79 14.12
N LYS A 45 -5.39 -4.89 13.34
CA LYS A 45 -5.98 -6.16 13.82
C LYS A 45 -5.26 -6.67 15.08
N ALA A 46 -3.95 -6.53 15.15
CA ALA A 46 -3.16 -7.03 16.27
C ALA A 46 -3.29 -6.19 17.56
N ASP A 47 -3.52 -4.88 17.45
CA ASP A 47 -3.67 -3.99 18.62
C ASP A 47 -4.63 -2.83 18.36
N THR A 48 -5.92 -3.15 18.34
CA THR A 48 -7.00 -2.16 18.17
C THR A 48 -7.10 -1.17 19.34
N SER A 49 -6.40 -1.42 20.45
CA SER A 49 -6.44 -0.59 21.66
C SER A 49 -5.48 0.59 21.60
N GLN A 50 -4.32 0.39 20.95
CA GLN A 50 -3.28 1.42 20.82
C GLN A 50 -3.26 2.04 19.41
N ILE A 51 -3.67 1.29 18.39
CA ILE A 51 -3.63 1.77 17.01
C ILE A 51 -4.99 2.35 16.64
N SER A 52 -5.03 3.67 16.47
CA SER A 52 -6.22 4.37 15.99
C SER A 52 -6.61 3.90 14.59
N LEU A 53 -7.91 3.68 14.38
CA LEU A 53 -8.46 3.35 13.07
C LEU A 53 -8.20 4.50 12.07
N ASP A 54 -8.31 5.76 12.52
CA ASP A 54 -8.08 6.93 11.65
C ASP A 54 -6.65 6.97 11.12
N TYR A 55 -5.68 6.57 11.96
CA TYR A 55 -4.26 6.54 11.61
C TYR A 55 -3.92 5.50 10.53
N VAL A 56 -4.64 4.38 10.52
CA VAL A 56 -4.43 3.31 9.53
C VAL A 56 -5.31 3.45 8.29
N LEU A 57 -6.37 4.26 8.35
CA LEU A 57 -7.27 4.56 7.23
C LEU A 57 -6.96 5.89 6.51
N PHE A 58 -5.86 6.57 6.85
CA PHE A 58 -5.48 7.88 6.31
C PHE A 58 -6.47 9.01 6.62
N GLU A 59 -7.32 8.83 7.64
CA GLU A 59 -8.28 9.84 8.08
C GLU A 59 -7.60 10.91 8.95
N PRO A 60 -8.20 12.10 9.13
CA PRO A 60 -7.65 13.15 9.99
C PRO A 60 -7.37 12.65 11.42
N ASN A 61 -6.11 12.74 11.86
CA ASN A 61 -5.69 12.30 13.19
C ASN A 61 -4.49 13.13 13.69
N ALA A 62 -4.11 12.96 14.96
CA ALA A 62 -3.00 13.69 15.56
C ALA A 62 -1.61 13.26 15.04
N GLY A 63 -1.52 12.12 14.36
CA GLY A 63 -0.28 11.46 13.98
C GLY A 63 0.50 10.86 15.16
N VAL A 64 1.44 10.00 14.83
CA VAL A 64 2.39 9.38 15.77
C VAL A 64 3.75 10.05 15.59
N VAL A 65 4.36 10.49 16.69
CA VAL A 65 5.69 11.10 16.67
C VAL A 65 6.72 10.03 16.99
N ASP A 66 7.66 9.87 16.07
CA ASP A 66 8.84 9.05 16.26
C ASP A 66 9.73 9.64 17.37
N SER A 67 9.98 8.84 18.42
CA SER A 67 10.65 9.31 19.64
C SER A 67 12.13 9.65 19.47
N ASN A 68 12.79 9.15 18.42
CA ASN A 68 14.22 9.35 18.23
C ASN A 68 14.50 10.50 17.25
N SER A 69 13.67 10.65 16.22
CA SER A 69 13.85 11.62 15.14
C SER A 69 12.92 12.84 15.23
N ASN A 70 11.90 12.82 16.10
CA ASN A 70 10.80 13.78 16.14
C ASN A 70 9.98 13.87 14.83
N THR A 71 10.14 12.91 13.92
CA THR A 71 9.36 12.84 12.69
C THR A 71 7.92 12.48 13.03
N ARG A 72 6.95 13.28 12.55
CA ARG A 72 5.53 12.97 12.72
C ARG A 72 4.99 12.22 11.51
N TYR A 73 4.41 11.07 11.77
CA TYR A 73 3.70 10.25 10.79
C TYR A 73 2.20 10.47 10.98
N ASN A 74 1.51 10.96 9.96
CA ASN A 74 0.05 11.14 9.99
C ASN A 74 -0.72 9.91 9.48
N ASN A 75 -0.02 8.90 8.94
CA ASN A 75 -0.60 7.62 8.59
C ASN A 75 0.43 6.49 8.76
N MET A 76 -0.05 5.28 8.99
CA MET A 76 0.82 4.13 9.26
C MET A 76 1.61 3.65 8.04
N LEU A 77 1.09 3.79 6.83
CA LEU A 77 1.82 3.34 5.63
C LEU A 77 3.14 4.09 5.48
N TYR A 78 3.14 5.41 5.71
CA TYR A 78 4.38 6.21 5.77
C TYR A 78 5.34 5.69 6.84
N ALA A 79 4.84 5.37 8.04
CA ALA A 79 5.68 4.85 9.12
C ALA A 79 6.29 3.49 8.78
N GLN A 80 5.54 2.59 8.11
CA GLN A 80 6.03 1.28 7.68
C GLN A 80 7.10 1.41 6.59
N VAL A 81 6.89 2.28 5.60
CA VAL A 81 7.86 2.53 4.53
C VAL A 81 9.14 3.15 5.10
N ASP A 82 9.03 4.13 5.99
CA ASP A 82 10.20 4.79 6.58
C ASP A 82 10.97 3.89 7.55
N ALA A 83 10.30 2.95 8.23
CA ALA A 83 10.99 1.90 8.98
C ALA A 83 11.87 1.02 8.08
N VAL A 84 11.43 0.74 6.84
CA VAL A 84 12.25 0.01 5.87
C VAL A 84 13.40 0.88 5.36
N TYR A 85 13.17 2.16 5.07
CA TYR A 85 14.26 3.08 4.71
C TYR A 85 15.33 3.18 5.81
N SER A 86 14.93 3.23 7.08
CA SER A 86 15.86 3.18 8.22
C SER A 86 16.65 1.88 8.26
N ALA A 87 16.00 0.74 8.03
CA ALA A 87 16.66 -0.57 7.99
C ALA A 87 17.69 -0.68 6.84
N LEU A 88 17.33 -0.17 5.65
CA LEU A 88 18.24 -0.11 4.50
C LEU A 88 19.44 0.80 4.78
N SER A 89 19.19 1.97 5.39
CA SER A 89 20.25 2.89 5.79
C SER A 89 21.19 2.29 6.83
N ALA A 90 20.68 1.51 7.79
CA ALA A 90 21.49 0.83 8.80
C ALA A 90 22.47 -0.19 8.21
N LEU A 91 22.11 -0.80 7.07
CA LEU A 91 22.98 -1.70 6.31
C LEU A 91 23.83 -0.99 5.23
N GLY A 92 23.84 0.34 5.19
CA GLY A 92 24.67 1.10 4.26
C GLY A 92 24.05 1.36 2.88
N TYR A 93 22.74 1.17 2.72
CA TYR A 93 22.02 1.37 1.45
C TYR A 93 20.95 2.48 1.53
N PRO A 94 21.29 3.72 1.96
CA PRO A 94 20.31 4.78 2.19
C PRO A 94 19.62 5.30 0.92
N ASN A 95 20.13 4.95 -0.26
CA ASN A 95 19.65 5.43 -1.56
C ASN A 95 18.79 4.42 -2.32
N LEU A 96 18.63 3.19 -1.81
CA LEU A 96 17.72 2.23 -2.43
C LEU A 96 16.28 2.74 -2.34
N GLU A 97 15.61 2.81 -3.48
CA GLU A 97 14.18 3.13 -3.55
C GLU A 97 13.37 2.01 -2.90
N VAL A 98 12.30 2.36 -2.19
CA VAL A 98 11.34 1.41 -1.64
C VAL A 98 10.02 1.55 -2.39
N ILE A 99 9.51 0.44 -2.92
CA ILE A 99 8.21 0.39 -3.58
C ILE A 99 7.31 -0.57 -2.82
N VAL A 100 6.07 -0.16 -2.52
CA VAL A 100 5.10 -1.03 -1.87
C VAL A 100 4.47 -1.94 -2.92
N SER A 101 4.92 -3.20 -3.01
CA SER A 101 4.40 -4.20 -3.96
C SER A 101 3.01 -4.69 -3.63
N GLU A 102 2.58 -4.59 -2.38
CA GLU A 102 1.22 -4.91 -1.97
C GLU A 102 0.80 -4.08 -0.76
N THR A 103 -0.40 -3.51 -0.85
CA THR A 103 -1.11 -2.95 0.29
C THR A 103 -2.61 -2.95 0.01
N GLY A 104 -3.44 -3.09 1.04
CA GLY A 104 -4.88 -3.18 0.88
C GLY A 104 -5.59 -3.42 2.20
N TRP A 105 -6.92 -3.54 2.12
CA TRP A 105 -7.76 -3.74 3.28
C TRP A 105 -8.93 -4.67 2.95
N PRO A 106 -9.18 -5.73 3.75
CA PRO A 106 -10.22 -6.70 3.45
C PRO A 106 -11.62 -6.16 3.76
N SER A 107 -12.58 -6.41 2.87
CA SER A 107 -13.98 -5.97 3.02
C SER A 107 -14.82 -6.86 3.93
N MET A 108 -14.30 -8.02 4.32
CA MET A 108 -14.96 -8.98 5.20
C MET A 108 -13.90 -9.86 5.85
N GLY A 109 -14.10 -10.24 7.12
CA GLY A 109 -13.22 -11.15 7.83
C GLY A 109 -13.99 -12.01 8.83
N ASP A 110 -13.27 -12.88 9.53
CA ASP A 110 -13.81 -13.68 10.63
C ASP A 110 -14.09 -12.80 11.88
N ALA A 111 -14.71 -13.37 12.91
CA ALA A 111 -15.14 -12.63 14.10
C ALA A 111 -13.98 -11.99 14.89
N ASP A 112 -12.77 -12.55 14.77
CA ASP A 112 -11.53 -12.06 15.37
C ASP A 112 -10.72 -11.13 14.45
N GLU A 113 -11.24 -10.84 13.24
CA GLU A 113 -10.57 -10.01 12.24
C GLU A 113 -11.04 -8.55 12.30
N ALA A 114 -10.83 -7.93 13.46
CA ALA A 114 -11.24 -6.56 13.73
C ALA A 114 -10.82 -5.59 12.61
N GLY A 115 -11.76 -4.75 12.18
CA GLY A 115 -11.56 -3.77 11.12
C GLY A 115 -11.83 -4.29 9.70
N ALA A 116 -11.95 -5.59 9.46
CA ALA A 116 -12.28 -6.16 8.14
C ALA A 116 -13.76 -5.93 7.79
N THR A 117 -14.07 -4.73 7.30
CA THR A 117 -15.44 -4.33 6.95
C THR A 117 -15.45 -3.66 5.58
N LEU A 118 -16.61 -3.73 4.91
CA LEU A 118 -16.82 -3.11 3.61
C LEU A 118 -16.48 -1.62 3.63
N GLN A 119 -16.91 -0.92 4.69
CA GLN A 119 -16.70 0.51 4.83
C GLN A 119 -15.22 0.84 5.02
N ASN A 120 -14.49 0.12 5.87
CA ASN A 120 -13.07 0.37 6.07
C ASN A 120 -12.25 0.04 4.82
N ALA A 121 -12.61 -1.02 4.08
CA ALA A 121 -11.96 -1.35 2.82
C ALA A 121 -12.15 -0.26 1.77
N GLN A 122 -13.37 0.27 1.66
CA GLN A 122 -13.68 1.39 0.79
C GLN A 122 -12.88 2.64 1.18
N THR A 123 -12.84 2.97 2.48
CA THR A 123 -12.08 4.12 3.00
C THR A 123 -10.58 3.96 2.73
N TYR A 124 -9.97 2.83 3.12
CA TYR A 124 -8.54 2.61 2.95
C TYR A 124 -8.11 2.71 1.49
N ASN A 125 -8.79 1.97 0.60
CA ASN A 125 -8.42 1.91 -0.82
C ASN A 125 -8.70 3.23 -1.55
N GLY A 126 -9.81 3.91 -1.22
CA GLY A 126 -10.12 5.23 -1.76
C GLY A 126 -9.10 6.29 -1.31
N ASN A 127 -8.75 6.30 -0.02
CA ASN A 127 -7.78 7.24 0.52
C ASN A 127 -6.35 6.94 0.05
N LEU A 128 -5.99 5.67 -0.14
CA LEU A 128 -4.73 5.28 -0.77
C LEU A 128 -4.59 5.89 -2.17
N PHE A 129 -5.63 5.81 -3.00
CA PHE A 129 -5.60 6.45 -4.31
C PHE A 129 -5.43 7.96 -4.25
N GLN A 130 -6.11 8.62 -3.30
CA GLN A 130 -5.93 10.05 -3.07
C GLN A 130 -4.52 10.38 -2.57
N LEU A 131 -3.92 9.53 -1.74
CA LEU A 131 -2.56 9.68 -1.23
C LEU A 131 -1.54 9.62 -2.38
N LEU A 132 -1.62 8.57 -3.21
CA LEU A 132 -0.71 8.36 -4.32
C LEU A 132 -0.86 9.45 -5.40
N ALA A 133 -2.08 9.94 -5.65
CA ALA A 133 -2.34 11.04 -6.58
C ALA A 133 -1.65 12.37 -6.20
N GLN A 134 -1.22 12.53 -4.94
CA GLN A 134 -0.49 13.73 -4.51
C GLN A 134 0.95 13.77 -5.04
N ASN A 135 1.49 12.65 -5.54
CA ASN A 135 2.88 12.53 -6.00
C ASN A 135 3.90 13.04 -4.97
N LYS A 136 3.68 12.69 -3.70
CA LYS A 136 4.56 13.05 -2.58
C LYS A 136 5.25 11.81 -2.02
N GLY A 137 6.38 12.04 -1.37
CA GLY A 137 7.05 11.02 -0.58
C GLY A 137 6.55 10.93 0.86
N THR A 138 7.23 10.09 1.62
CA THR A 138 7.04 9.93 3.07
C THR A 138 7.73 11.06 3.85
N PRO A 139 7.48 11.20 5.16
CA PRO A 139 8.16 12.18 6.01
C PRO A 139 9.70 12.08 5.98
N LEU A 140 10.27 10.87 5.97
CA LEU A 140 11.73 10.67 5.90
C LEU A 140 12.29 10.86 4.48
N LYS A 141 11.50 10.54 3.44
CA LYS A 141 11.90 10.63 2.03
C LYS A 141 10.94 11.55 1.23
N PRO A 142 10.83 12.85 1.57
CA PRO A 142 9.82 13.73 0.95
C PRO A 142 10.02 13.95 -0.56
N ASN A 143 11.23 13.73 -1.05
CA ASN A 143 11.61 13.93 -2.46
C ASN A 143 11.57 12.64 -3.31
N VAL A 144 11.19 11.51 -2.73
CA VAL A 144 11.01 10.23 -3.46
C VAL A 144 9.52 9.93 -3.46
N VAL A 145 8.89 9.93 -4.63
CA VAL A 145 7.44 9.69 -4.74
C VAL A 145 7.10 8.31 -4.18
N LEU A 146 6.12 8.25 -3.28
CA LEU A 146 5.63 6.96 -2.79
C LEU A 146 4.94 6.22 -3.93
N GLN A 147 5.44 5.02 -4.24
CA GLN A 147 4.81 4.10 -5.20
C GLN A 147 4.22 2.91 -4.44
N ALA A 148 2.97 2.57 -4.76
CA ALA A 148 2.30 1.42 -4.18
C ALA A 148 1.39 0.71 -5.19
N TYR A 149 1.26 -0.60 -5.00
CA TYR A 149 0.37 -1.47 -5.77
C TYR A 149 -0.74 -1.96 -4.84
N LEU A 150 -1.99 -1.76 -5.27
CA LEU A 150 -3.15 -2.21 -4.50
C LEU A 150 -3.28 -3.73 -4.58
N PHE A 151 -3.40 -4.37 -3.42
CA PHE A 151 -3.80 -5.76 -3.28
C PHE A 151 -5.28 -5.82 -2.84
N ALA A 152 -6.21 -6.33 -3.65
CA ALA A 152 -6.04 -6.88 -4.99
C ALA A 152 -7.16 -6.41 -5.94
N LEU A 153 -7.04 -6.75 -7.22
CA LEU A 153 -8.09 -6.42 -8.19
C LEU A 153 -9.37 -7.23 -7.93
N PHE A 154 -9.25 -8.53 -7.68
CA PHE A 154 -10.38 -9.42 -7.48
C PHE A 154 -10.35 -10.10 -6.11
N ASN A 155 -11.53 -10.45 -5.60
CA ASN A 155 -11.66 -11.43 -4.52
C ASN A 155 -11.16 -12.79 -5.02
N GLU A 156 -10.25 -13.42 -4.28
CA GLU A 156 -9.67 -14.73 -4.62
C GLU A 156 -10.33 -15.83 -3.78
N ASP A 157 -11.41 -16.42 -4.28
CA ASP A 157 -12.25 -17.40 -3.56
C ASP A 157 -11.52 -18.69 -3.15
N MET A 158 -10.44 -19.03 -3.85
CA MET A 158 -9.60 -20.20 -3.57
C MET A 158 -8.47 -19.95 -2.56
N LYS A 159 -8.33 -18.74 -1.99
CA LYS A 159 -7.30 -18.49 -0.98
C LYS A 159 -7.57 -19.29 0.31
N PRO A 160 -6.56 -20.02 0.83
CA PRO A 160 -6.66 -20.68 2.12
C PRO A 160 -6.61 -19.64 3.26
N GLY A 161 -6.96 -20.07 4.47
CA GLY A 161 -6.85 -19.23 5.66
C GLY A 161 -8.13 -18.49 6.01
N PRO A 162 -8.03 -17.38 6.79
CA PRO A 162 -9.16 -16.61 7.29
C PRO A 162 -10.07 -16.07 6.19
N THR A 163 -11.26 -15.62 6.58
CA THR A 163 -12.20 -15.01 5.63
C THR A 163 -11.65 -13.76 4.97
N SER A 164 -10.82 -12.97 5.66
CA SER A 164 -10.16 -11.80 5.07
C SER A 164 -9.39 -12.08 3.80
N GLU A 165 -8.69 -13.21 3.72
CA GLU A 165 -7.85 -13.58 2.58
C GLU A 165 -8.65 -13.65 1.27
N ARG A 166 -9.94 -14.02 1.32
CA ARG A 166 -10.81 -14.12 0.15
C ARG A 166 -11.51 -12.81 -0.21
N ASN A 167 -11.25 -11.72 0.53
CA ASN A 167 -12.07 -10.50 0.51
C ASN A 167 -11.25 -9.19 0.39
N TYR A 168 -10.06 -9.22 -0.23
CA TYR A 168 -9.25 -8.01 -0.51
C TYR A 168 -9.60 -7.29 -1.81
N GLY A 169 -10.39 -7.92 -2.69
CA GLY A 169 -10.66 -7.43 -4.04
C GLY A 169 -11.49 -6.15 -4.08
N LEU A 170 -11.19 -5.29 -5.05
CA LEU A 170 -12.12 -4.24 -5.48
C LEU A 170 -13.34 -4.82 -6.21
N PHE A 171 -13.18 -5.98 -6.84
CA PHE A 171 -14.21 -6.66 -7.64
C PHE A 171 -14.41 -8.10 -7.17
N GLN A 172 -15.63 -8.60 -7.32
CA GLN A 172 -15.93 -10.03 -7.26
C GLN A 172 -15.31 -10.76 -8.46
N PRO A 173 -15.15 -12.10 -8.42
CA PRO A 173 -14.62 -12.87 -9.57
C PRO A 173 -15.39 -12.67 -10.88
N ASN A 174 -16.68 -12.31 -10.78
CA ASN A 174 -17.54 -12.02 -11.93
C ASN A 174 -17.42 -10.57 -12.46
N GLY A 175 -16.51 -9.76 -11.92
CA GLY A 175 -16.26 -8.37 -12.33
C GLY A 175 -17.22 -7.34 -11.74
N ILE A 176 -18.17 -7.74 -10.88
CA ILE A 176 -19.02 -6.78 -10.16
C ILE A 176 -18.19 -6.13 -9.05
N ALA A 177 -18.22 -4.80 -8.96
CA ALA A 177 -17.53 -4.07 -7.90
C ALA A 177 -18.05 -4.48 -6.52
N VAL A 178 -17.15 -4.75 -5.57
CA VAL A 178 -17.50 -5.00 -4.16
C VAL A 178 -17.90 -3.67 -3.49
N TYR A 179 -17.17 -2.60 -3.80
CA TYR A 179 -17.41 -1.23 -3.35
C TYR A 179 -16.84 -0.22 -4.36
N ASN A 180 -17.32 1.02 -4.32
CA ASN A 180 -16.87 2.08 -5.23
C ASN A 180 -15.77 2.92 -4.57
N VAL A 181 -14.57 2.88 -5.15
CA VAL A 181 -13.39 3.66 -4.71
C VAL A 181 -13.14 4.89 -5.60
N GLY A 182 -14.12 5.32 -6.38
CA GLY A 182 -14.05 6.53 -7.20
C GLY A 182 -13.35 6.36 -8.54
N LEU A 183 -13.09 5.13 -8.99
CA LEU A 183 -12.54 4.86 -10.33
C LEU A 183 -13.61 5.14 -11.38
N THR A 184 -13.65 6.37 -11.88
CA THR A 184 -14.47 6.75 -13.02
C THR A 184 -13.74 6.41 -14.32
N GLY A 185 -13.60 5.10 -14.58
CA GLY A 185 -13.11 4.56 -15.85
C GLY A 185 -14.10 3.52 -16.34
N THR A 186 -14.62 3.68 -17.57
CA THR A 186 -15.38 2.61 -18.20
C THR A 186 -14.46 1.42 -18.35
N LEU A 187 -14.69 0.34 -17.60
CA LEU A 187 -14.22 -0.98 -18.00
C LEU A 187 -14.92 -1.26 -19.32
N SER A 188 -14.27 -0.93 -20.44
CA SER A 188 -14.78 -1.28 -21.76
C SER A 188 -14.79 -2.81 -21.81
N THR A 189 -15.93 -3.41 -21.52
CA THR A 189 -16.22 -4.76 -21.95
C THR A 189 -15.96 -4.77 -23.45
N GLY A 190 -15.00 -5.58 -23.88
CA GLY A 190 -14.58 -5.68 -25.27
C GLY A 190 -15.75 -6.13 -26.13
N SER A 191 -16.59 -5.18 -26.56
CA SER A 191 -17.52 -5.36 -27.65
C SER A 191 -16.69 -5.34 -28.93
N THR A 192 -16.75 -6.45 -29.67
CA THR A 192 -16.12 -6.70 -30.96
C THR A 192 -16.02 -5.43 -31.79
N ARG A 193 -14.79 -4.91 -31.97
CA ARG A 193 -14.51 -3.76 -32.83
C ARG A 193 -14.72 -4.15 -34.29
N THR A 194 -15.84 -3.74 -34.87
CA THR A 194 -15.91 -3.43 -36.30
C THR A 194 -15.15 -2.12 -36.51
N VAL A 195 -14.14 -2.13 -37.39
CA VAL A 195 -13.29 -0.97 -37.68
C VAL A 195 -14.10 0.06 -38.44
N SER A 196 -14.27 1.26 -37.86
CA SER A 196 -14.52 2.47 -38.65
C SER A 196 -13.67 3.61 -38.10
N SER A 197 -12.99 4.29 -39.01
CA SER A 197 -12.03 5.37 -38.78
C SER A 197 -12.75 6.65 -38.37
N GLY A 198 -12.46 7.14 -37.16
CA GLY A 198 -12.83 8.47 -36.72
C GLY A 198 -12.18 8.76 -35.37
N TYR A 199 -11.25 9.72 -35.34
CA TYR A 199 -10.62 10.19 -34.10
C TYR A 199 -11.63 11.01 -33.29
N PRO A 200 -11.90 10.70 -32.02
CA PRO A 200 -12.46 11.66 -31.09
C PRO A 200 -11.32 12.38 -30.37
N THR A 201 -11.41 13.71 -30.34
CA THR A 201 -10.61 14.61 -29.52
C THR A 201 -10.88 14.35 -28.04
N ALA A 202 -9.83 14.08 -27.26
CA ALA A 202 -9.93 13.91 -25.80
C ALA A 202 -10.23 15.26 -25.12
N SER A 203 -11.28 15.28 -24.30
CA SER A 203 -11.56 16.37 -23.36
C SER A 203 -10.56 16.31 -22.20
N ALA A 204 -9.81 17.39 -22.01
CA ALA A 204 -8.91 17.58 -20.88
C ALA A 204 -9.72 17.96 -19.63
N ASP A 205 -9.98 17.00 -18.74
CA ASP A 205 -10.13 17.27 -17.28
C ASP A 205 -10.24 16.02 -16.40
N THR A 206 -9.83 14.84 -16.87
CA THR A 206 -9.78 13.65 -16.00
C THR A 206 -8.41 13.62 -15.30
N PRO A 207 -8.34 13.65 -13.96
CA PRO A 207 -7.09 13.39 -13.27
C PRO A 207 -6.57 12.01 -13.70
N SER A 208 -5.36 11.97 -14.25
CA SER A 208 -4.71 10.72 -14.62
C SER A 208 -4.18 10.05 -13.35
N TYR A 209 -4.95 9.11 -12.81
CA TYR A 209 -4.48 8.26 -11.72
C TYR A 209 -3.64 7.12 -12.33
N HIS A 210 -2.35 7.07 -12.01
CA HIS A 210 -1.56 5.86 -12.23
C HIS A 210 -1.91 4.87 -11.13
N ILE A 211 -2.81 3.93 -11.46
CA ILE A 211 -3.24 2.88 -10.55
C ILE A 211 -2.54 1.59 -10.96
N SER A 212 -1.77 1.05 -10.03
CA SER A 212 -1.10 -0.22 -10.21
C SER A 212 -1.70 -1.24 -9.25
N PHE A 213 -1.91 -2.46 -9.73
CA PHE A 213 -2.47 -3.57 -8.96
C PHE A 213 -1.40 -4.63 -8.74
N ALA A 214 -1.34 -5.17 -7.53
CA ALA A 214 -0.63 -6.39 -7.25
C ALA A 214 -1.40 -7.59 -7.85
N ARG A 215 -0.71 -8.73 -8.01
CA ARG A 215 -1.34 -9.95 -8.54
C ARG A 215 -2.47 -10.45 -7.66
#